data_AF-A0A3L6DJQ8-F1
#
_entry.id   AF-A0A3L6DJQ8-F1
#
_cell.length_a   1.000
_cell.length_b   1.000
_cell.length_c   1.000
_cell.angle_alpha   90.00
_cell.angle_beta   90.00
_cell.angle_gamma   90.00
#
_symmetry.space_group_name_H-M   'P 1'
#
loop_
_entity.id
_entity.type
_entity.pdbx_description
1 polymer ?
#
loop_
_entity_poly.entity_id
_entity_poly.type
_entity_poly.pdbx_seq_one_letter_code
_entity_poly.pdbx_strand_id
1 'polypeptide(L)'
;MDGSSILRLLQSKVLLVRITIVGLLMELVCLRTREMVELLLHGSRAELIVEAMDVLLKYLRSLPAEEQAPIAVLLMCLDALVEPNRNNTYKEEAIKTITRSLRCCLSEDTVVPSTRRALLLLGGQFNFSGDLHAEDWMLEHAGFVDHSQATTATSDAVVHALGCLLYRICTEY
;
A
#
# COMPACT_ATOMS: atom_id res chain seq x y z
N MET A 1 -12.80 15.16 6.18
CA MET A 1 -11.98 15.81 5.14
C MET A 1 -12.68 15.59 3.82
N ASP A 2 -12.86 16.62 3.00
CA ASP A 2 -13.39 16.49 1.63
C ASP A 2 -12.24 16.25 0.63
N GLY A 3 -12.53 15.74 -0.57
CA GLY A 3 -11.46 15.44 -1.55
C GLY A 3 -10.71 16.66 -2.05
N SER A 4 -11.35 17.85 -2.02
CA SER A 4 -10.71 19.12 -2.35
C SER A 4 -9.55 19.44 -1.40
N SER A 5 -9.72 19.16 -0.09
CA SER A 5 -8.65 19.32 0.89
C SER A 5 -7.48 18.38 0.63
N ILE A 6 -7.74 17.13 0.23
CA ILE A 6 -6.70 16.13 -0.06
C ILE A 6 -5.85 16.57 -1.25
N LEU A 7 -6.50 16.97 -2.35
CA LEU A 7 -5.80 17.45 -3.54
C LEU A 7 -4.93 18.68 -3.23
N ARG A 8 -5.47 19.64 -2.47
CA ARG A 8 -4.73 20.84 -2.05
C ARG A 8 -3.50 20.50 -1.21
N LEU A 9 -3.59 19.49 -0.33
CA LEU A 9 -2.47 19.04 0.49
C LEU A 9 -1.42 18.29 -0.35
N LEU A 10 -1.83 17.46 -1.32
CA LEU A 10 -0.92 16.79 -2.26
C LEU A 10 -0.16 17.79 -3.15
N GLN A 11 -0.80 18.90 -3.51
CA GLN A 11 -0.21 19.98 -4.30
C GLN A 11 0.57 21.00 -3.45
N SER A 12 0.66 20.80 -2.13
CA SER A 12 1.36 21.72 -1.24
C SER A 12 2.82 21.92 -1.68
N LYS A 13 3.30 23.16 -1.59
CA LYS A 13 4.73 23.48 -1.81
C LYS A 13 5.63 22.92 -0.70
N VAL A 14 5.06 22.61 0.47
CA VAL A 14 5.78 22.09 1.63
C VAL A 14 5.91 20.57 1.50
N LEU A 15 7.15 20.07 1.37
CA LEU A 15 7.43 18.64 1.20
C LEU A 15 6.88 17.79 2.37
N LEU A 16 7.05 18.25 3.61
CA LEU A 16 6.54 17.55 4.79
C LEU A 16 5.02 17.34 4.71
N VAL A 17 4.27 18.35 4.27
CA VAL A 17 2.81 18.24 4.09
C VAL A 17 2.47 17.15 3.08
N ARG A 18 3.21 17.08 1.96
CA ARG A 18 3.01 16.05 0.94
C ARG A 18 3.31 14.64 1.48
N ILE A 19 4.40 14.49 2.23
CA ILE A 19 4.76 13.22 2.86
C ILE A 19 3.69 12.79 3.88
N THR A 20 3.23 13.72 4.72
CA THR A 20 2.20 13.45 5.72
C THR A 20 0.88 13.03 5.09
N ILE A 21 0.40 13.73 4.05
CA ILE A 21 -0.87 13.36 3.40
C ILE A 21 -0.76 12.02 2.67
N VAL A 22 0.37 11.72 2.03
CA VAL A 22 0.62 10.41 1.42
C VAL A 22 0.61 9.31 2.48
N GLY A 23 1.26 9.53 3.63
CA GLY A 23 1.23 8.59 4.75
C GLY A 23 -0.18 8.36 5.28
N LEU A 24 -0.97 9.43 5.48
CA LEU A 24 -2.37 9.33 5.89
C LEU A 24 -3.23 8.58 4.86
N LEU A 25 -3.01 8.82 3.56
CA LEU A 25 -3.72 8.10 2.50
C LEU A 25 -3.37 6.60 2.49
N MET A 26 -2.11 6.25 2.75
CA MET A 26 -1.73 4.85 2.93
C MET A 26 -2.40 4.25 4.15
N GLU A 27 -2.42 4.93 5.30
CA GLU A 27 -3.15 4.44 6.48
C GLU A 27 -4.65 4.23 6.21
N LEU A 28 -5.27 5.10 5.40
CA LEU A 28 -6.67 4.91 5.01
C LEU A 28 -6.87 3.69 4.10
N VAL A 29 -5.93 3.42 3.19
CA VAL A 29 -5.92 2.16 2.40
C VAL A 29 -5.87 0.95 3.34
N CYS A 30 -5.07 1.02 4.41
CA CYS A 30 -4.88 -0.04 5.40
C CYS A 30 -6.12 -0.29 6.27
N LEU A 31 -6.76 0.78 6.77
CA LEU A 31 -7.79 0.66 7.81
C LEU A 31 -9.13 0.10 7.31
N ARG A 32 -9.44 0.28 6.01
CA ARG A 32 -10.43 -0.47 5.21
C ARG A 32 -10.67 0.27 3.89
N THR A 33 -10.61 -0.45 2.77
CA THR A 33 -10.98 0.07 1.44
C THR A 33 -12.37 0.72 1.43
N ARG A 34 -13.31 0.23 2.26
CA ARG A 34 -14.69 0.76 2.35
C ARG A 34 -14.78 2.14 2.99
N GLU A 35 -13.99 2.45 4.02
CA GLU A 35 -13.98 3.78 4.64
C GLU A 35 -13.24 4.80 3.76
N MET A 36 -12.21 4.36 3.05
CA MET A 36 -11.54 5.15 2.01
C MET A 36 -12.48 5.45 0.83
N VAL A 37 -13.23 4.46 0.36
CA VAL A 37 -14.34 4.62 -0.61
C VAL A 37 -15.35 5.64 -0.09
N GLU A 38 -15.82 5.53 1.15
CA GLU A 38 -16.82 6.45 1.70
C GLU A 38 -16.26 7.89 1.86
N LEU A 39 -15.04 8.06 2.35
CA LEU A 39 -14.40 9.38 2.49
C LEU A 39 -14.08 10.04 1.15
N LEU A 40 -13.57 9.27 0.19
CA LEU A 40 -13.15 9.80 -1.10
C LEU A 40 -14.33 9.90 -2.07
N LEU A 41 -15.17 8.87 -2.21
CA LEU A 41 -16.25 8.87 -3.21
C LEU A 41 -17.51 9.59 -2.72
N HIS A 42 -17.81 9.57 -1.42
CA HIS A 42 -18.99 10.28 -0.90
C HIS A 42 -18.71 11.77 -0.66
N GLY A 43 -17.44 12.14 -0.45
CA GLY A 43 -16.97 13.50 -0.20
C GLY A 43 -16.26 14.18 -1.38
N SER A 44 -16.05 13.51 -2.51
CA SER A 44 -15.33 14.08 -3.66
C SER A 44 -15.86 13.60 -5.01
N ARG A 45 -15.71 14.45 -6.02
CA ARG A 45 -16.06 14.12 -7.41
C ARG A 45 -14.98 13.22 -8.00
N ALA A 46 -15.35 12.27 -8.86
CA ALA A 46 -14.39 11.40 -9.56
C ALA A 46 -13.28 12.18 -10.29
N GLU A 47 -13.58 13.39 -10.79
CA GLU A 47 -12.58 14.30 -11.35
C GLU A 47 -11.45 14.65 -10.37
N LEU A 48 -11.76 14.90 -9.10
CA LEU A 48 -10.78 15.25 -8.07
C LEU A 48 -9.87 14.07 -7.71
N ILE A 49 -10.41 12.84 -7.77
CA ILE A 49 -9.62 11.62 -7.56
C ILE A 49 -8.62 11.46 -8.70
N VAL A 50 -9.04 11.67 -9.95
CA VAL A 50 -8.14 11.63 -11.12
C VAL A 50 -7.05 12.71 -11.02
N GLU A 51 -7.39 13.94 -10.64
CA GLU A 51 -6.39 15.00 -10.42
C GLU A 51 -5.39 14.64 -9.30
N ALA A 52 -5.85 14.00 -8.23
CA ALA A 52 -4.98 13.51 -7.17
C ALA A 52 -4.05 12.39 -7.66
N MET A 53 -4.57 11.48 -8.49
CA MET A 53 -3.79 10.42 -9.13
C MET A 53 -2.73 10.98 -10.09
N ASP A 54 -3.01 12.06 -10.83
CA ASP A 54 -2.01 12.75 -11.66
C ASP A 54 -0.87 13.34 -10.84
N VAL A 55 -1.19 13.95 -9.70
CA VAL A 55 -0.18 14.49 -8.78
C VAL A 55 0.64 13.36 -8.16
N LEU A 56 0.00 12.27 -7.75
CA LEU A 56 0.67 11.08 -7.21
C LEU A 56 1.56 10.40 -8.24
N LEU A 57 1.14 10.31 -9.51
CA LEU A 57 1.95 9.75 -10.58
C LEU A 57 3.21 10.58 -10.83
N LYS A 58 3.10 11.92 -10.80
CA LYS A 58 4.27 12.81 -10.88
C LYS A 58 5.19 12.62 -9.67
N TYR A 59 4.61 12.49 -8.48
CA TYR A 59 5.36 12.25 -7.26
C TYR A 59 6.10 10.91 -7.30
N LEU A 60 5.42 9.83 -7.68
CA LEU A 60 5.99 8.50 -7.89
C LEU A 60 7.21 8.54 -8.81
N ARG A 61 7.08 9.18 -9.97
CA ARG A 61 8.16 9.29 -10.97
C ARG A 61 9.36 10.12 -10.50
N SER A 62 9.17 10.97 -9.49
CA SER A 62 10.24 11.79 -8.91
C SER A 62 11.03 11.09 -7.80
N LEU A 63 10.50 9.99 -7.25
CA LEU A 63 11.11 9.26 -6.14
C LEU A 63 12.22 8.31 -6.61
N PRO A 64 13.20 8.02 -5.74
CA PRO A 64 14.17 6.95 -5.97
C PRO A 64 13.47 5.58 -5.97
N ALA A 65 14.08 4.57 -6.59
CA ALA A 65 13.49 3.24 -6.77
C ALA A 65 13.05 2.59 -5.45
N GLU A 66 13.86 2.84 -4.42
CA GLU A 66 13.74 2.41 -3.04
C GLU A 66 12.50 2.96 -2.35
N GLU A 67 11.84 3.99 -2.88
CA GLU A 67 10.66 4.62 -2.25
C GLU A 67 9.39 4.50 -3.10
N GLN A 68 9.51 3.99 -4.32
CA GLN A 68 8.43 4.00 -5.31
C GLN A 68 7.30 2.99 -5.02
N ALA A 69 7.62 1.80 -4.50
CA ALA A 69 6.68 0.68 -4.44
C ALA A 69 5.41 0.97 -3.61
N PRO A 70 5.48 1.57 -2.41
CA PRO A 70 4.28 1.92 -1.64
C PRO A 70 3.39 2.94 -2.35
N ILE A 71 3.99 3.91 -3.04
CA ILE A 71 3.25 4.94 -3.79
C ILE A 71 2.54 4.32 -5.00
N ALA A 72 3.17 3.36 -5.66
CA ALA A 72 2.56 2.60 -6.75
C ALA A 72 1.32 1.82 -6.28
N VAL A 73 1.39 1.22 -5.09
CA VAL A 73 0.23 0.55 -4.48
C VAL A 73 -0.89 1.54 -4.17
N LEU A 74 -0.58 2.68 -3.55
CA LEU A 74 -1.58 3.73 -3.30
C LEU A 74 -2.26 4.20 -4.61
N LEU A 75 -1.47 4.41 -5.66
CA LEU A 75 -1.98 4.80 -6.97
C LEU A 75 -2.92 3.74 -7.56
N MET A 76 -2.55 2.45 -7.43
CA MET A 76 -3.38 1.33 -7.88
C MET A 76 -4.67 1.20 -7.07
N CYS A 77 -4.62 1.42 -5.75
CA CYS A 77 -5.79 1.43 -4.90
C CYS A 77 -6.77 2.54 -5.29
N LEU A 78 -6.26 3.75 -5.57
CA LEU A 78 -7.08 4.88 -6.04
C LEU A 78 -7.68 4.63 -7.43
N ASP A 79 -6.92 4.03 -8.35
CA ASP A 79 -7.40 3.64 -9.67
C ASP A 79 -8.61 2.69 -9.59
N ALA A 80 -8.57 1.74 -8.65
CA ALA A 80 -9.68 0.82 -8.40
C ALA A 80 -10.95 1.49 -7.81
N LEU A 81 -10.85 2.73 -7.30
CA LEU A 81 -11.99 3.50 -6.80
C LEU A 81 -12.73 4.25 -7.91
N VAL A 82 -12.10 4.46 -9.06
CA VAL A 82 -12.69 5.15 -10.20
C VAL A 82 -13.29 4.12 -11.16
N GLU A 83 -14.39 4.47 -11.84
CA GLU A 83 -15.05 3.55 -12.78
C GLU A 83 -14.07 2.95 -13.81
N PRO A 84 -14.16 1.64 -14.12
CA PRO A 84 -13.13 0.85 -14.81
C PRO A 84 -12.92 1.16 -16.32
N ASN A 85 -13.24 2.36 -16.79
CA ASN A 85 -13.26 2.68 -18.23
C ASN A 85 -12.48 3.94 -18.64
N ARG A 86 -11.60 4.47 -17.77
CA ARG A 86 -10.66 5.54 -18.11
C ARG A 86 -9.24 4.96 -18.21
N ASN A 87 -8.48 5.41 -19.21
CA ASN A 87 -7.09 5.02 -19.53
C ASN A 87 -6.34 4.26 -18.41
N ASN A 88 -5.90 3.03 -18.72
CA ASN A 88 -5.19 2.13 -17.81
C ASN A 88 -3.79 2.61 -17.37
N THR A 89 -3.40 3.85 -17.66
CA THR A 89 -2.03 4.34 -17.50
C THR A 89 -1.56 4.29 -16.06
N TYR A 90 -2.43 4.60 -15.09
CA TYR A 90 -2.06 4.56 -13.67
C TYR A 90 -1.82 3.13 -13.18
N LYS A 91 -2.74 2.22 -13.54
CA LYS A 91 -2.61 0.78 -13.26
C LYS A 91 -1.36 0.18 -13.90
N GLU A 92 -1.09 0.51 -15.16
CA GLU A 92 0.09 0.02 -15.88
C GLU A 92 1.39 0.50 -15.22
N GLU A 93 1.51 1.78 -14.88
CA GLU A 93 2.69 2.31 -14.20
C GLU A 93 2.85 1.68 -12.80
N ALA A 94 1.75 1.51 -12.07
CA ALA A 94 1.78 0.88 -10.75
C ALA A 94 2.29 -0.57 -10.83
N ILE A 95 1.71 -1.39 -11.72
CA ILE A 95 2.13 -2.79 -11.92
C ILE A 95 3.59 -2.87 -12.34
N LYS A 96 4.01 -2.03 -13.29
CA LYS A 96 5.40 -1.97 -13.76
C LYS A 96 6.35 -1.63 -12.61
N THR A 97 5.98 -0.68 -11.76
CA THR A 97 6.79 -0.25 -10.62
C THR A 97 6.92 -1.34 -9.56
N ILE A 98 5.81 -1.98 -9.18
CA ILE A 98 5.79 -3.08 -8.20
C ILE A 98 6.60 -4.27 -8.73
N THR A 99 6.40 -4.63 -10.01
CA THR A 99 7.15 -5.72 -10.64
C THR A 99 8.65 -5.41 -10.67
N ARG A 100 9.04 -4.17 -10.94
CA ARG A 100 10.45 -3.74 -10.90
C ARG A 100 11.02 -3.86 -9.49
N SER A 101 10.30 -3.39 -8.47
CA SER A 101 10.79 -3.43 -7.09
C SER A 101 10.99 -4.86 -6.60
N LEU A 102 10.09 -5.79 -6.97
CA LEU A 102 10.23 -7.23 -6.73
C LEU A 102 11.49 -7.81 -7.37
N ARG A 103 11.80 -7.44 -8.62
CA ARG A 103 13.04 -7.89 -9.28
C ARG A 103 14.29 -7.32 -8.60
N CYS A 104 14.27 -6.05 -8.22
CA CYS A 104 15.39 -5.42 -7.52
C CYS A 104 15.66 -6.07 -6.16
N CYS A 105 14.64 -6.59 -5.46
CA CYS A 105 14.84 -7.32 -4.20
C CYS A 105 15.72 -8.58 -4.35
N LEU A 106 15.96 -9.09 -5.56
CA LEU A 106 16.86 -10.22 -5.81
C LEU A 106 18.34 -9.81 -5.79
N SER A 107 18.64 -8.51 -5.91
CA SER A 107 20.00 -8.00 -6.07
C SER A 107 20.33 -6.78 -5.20
N GLU A 108 19.33 -6.10 -4.63
CA GLU A 108 19.45 -4.82 -3.93
C GLU A 108 18.68 -4.85 -2.61
N ASP A 109 19.41 -4.98 -1.49
CA ASP A 109 18.82 -5.03 -0.15
C ASP A 109 18.09 -3.74 0.24
N THR A 110 18.48 -2.60 -0.34
CA THR A 110 17.89 -1.28 -0.08
C THR A 110 16.43 -1.16 -0.52
N VAL A 111 16.01 -1.94 -1.52
CA VAL A 111 14.65 -1.93 -2.08
C VAL A 111 13.71 -2.86 -1.31
N VAL A 112 14.25 -3.80 -0.53
CA VAL A 112 13.49 -4.83 0.21
C VAL A 112 12.48 -4.23 1.21
N PRO A 113 12.84 -3.27 2.09
CA PRO A 113 11.89 -2.74 3.07
C PRO A 113 10.67 -2.07 2.41
N SER A 114 10.91 -1.32 1.35
CA SER A 114 9.88 -0.61 0.59
C SER A 114 8.97 -1.55 -0.19
N THR A 115 9.54 -2.56 -0.83
CA THR A 115 8.78 -3.59 -1.53
C THR A 115 7.96 -4.41 -0.55
N ARG A 116 8.54 -4.80 0.59
CA ARG A 116 7.80 -5.46 1.67
C ARG A 116 6.61 -4.61 2.09
N ARG A 117 6.82 -3.34 2.42
CA ARG A 117 5.74 -2.41 2.79
C ARG A 117 4.64 -2.35 1.73
N ALA A 118 5.01 -2.26 0.45
CA ALA A 118 4.06 -2.25 -0.67
C ALA A 118 3.21 -3.53 -0.72
N LEU A 119 3.81 -4.71 -0.58
CA LEU A 119 3.08 -5.98 -0.55
C LEU A 119 2.14 -6.08 0.66
N LEU A 120 2.58 -5.59 1.82
CA LEU A 120 1.75 -5.57 3.02
C LEU A 120 0.53 -4.64 2.87
N LEU A 121 0.71 -3.48 2.23
CA LEU A 121 -0.38 -2.58 1.86
C LEU A 121 -1.38 -3.26 0.89
N LEU A 122 -0.88 -4.02 -0.10
CA LEU A 122 -1.73 -4.76 -1.04
C LEU A 122 -2.54 -5.87 -0.39
N GLY A 123 -1.95 -6.57 0.58
CA GLY A 123 -2.64 -7.61 1.33
C GLY A 123 -3.71 -7.07 2.28
N GLY A 124 -3.72 -5.76 2.55
CA GLY A 124 -4.60 -5.14 3.55
C GLY A 124 -4.26 -5.59 4.99
N GLN A 125 -3.02 -6.02 5.23
CA GLN A 125 -2.63 -6.71 6.46
C GLN A 125 -1.90 -5.79 7.47
N PHE A 126 -1.61 -4.52 7.15
CA PHE A 126 -0.74 -3.69 8.00
C PHE A 126 -1.07 -2.21 7.93
N ASN A 127 -0.66 -1.45 8.94
CA ASN A 127 -0.64 0.01 8.96
C ASN A 127 0.64 0.59 8.31
N PHE A 128 0.70 1.91 8.08
CA PHE A 128 1.83 2.57 7.41
C PHE A 128 3.13 2.46 8.20
N SER A 129 3.14 2.41 9.54
CA SER A 129 4.38 2.24 10.32
C SER A 129 5.03 0.86 10.15
N GLY A 130 4.31 -0.10 9.54
CA GLY A 130 4.75 -1.49 9.48
C GLY A 130 4.54 -2.24 10.79
N ASP A 131 3.79 -1.66 11.72
CA ASP A 131 3.42 -2.34 12.96
C ASP A 131 2.40 -3.45 12.67
N LEU A 132 2.75 -4.60 13.21
CA LEU A 132 2.32 -5.93 12.87
C LEU A 132 0.96 -6.22 13.56
N HIS A 133 -0.10 -5.47 13.27
CA HIS A 133 -1.45 -5.91 13.64
C HIS A 133 -1.88 -7.19 12.89
N ALA A 134 -1.17 -7.58 11.83
CA ALA A 134 -1.26 -8.89 11.21
C ALA A 134 -0.37 -9.97 11.84
N GLU A 135 0.51 -9.67 12.81
CA GLU A 135 1.28 -10.75 13.45
C GLU A 135 0.35 -11.64 14.23
N ASP A 136 -0.48 -11.04 15.09
CA ASP A 136 -1.47 -11.79 15.86
C ASP A 136 -2.44 -12.53 14.94
N TRP A 137 -2.94 -11.89 13.88
CA TRP A 137 -3.86 -12.54 12.92
C TRP A 137 -3.19 -13.67 12.11
N MET A 138 -1.95 -13.47 11.63
CA MET A 138 -1.21 -14.49 10.88
C MET A 138 -0.71 -15.61 11.79
N LEU A 139 -0.28 -15.31 13.01
CA LEU A 139 0.10 -16.32 14.01
C LEU A 139 -1.13 -17.13 14.44
N GLU A 140 -2.30 -16.50 14.65
CA GLU A 140 -3.56 -17.22 14.89
C GLU A 140 -3.92 -18.13 13.71
N HIS A 141 -3.84 -17.63 12.48
CA HIS A 141 -4.17 -18.41 11.28
C HIS A 141 -3.13 -19.47 10.93
N ALA A 142 -1.88 -19.32 11.36
CA ALA A 142 -0.82 -20.30 11.24
C ALA A 142 -0.77 -21.28 12.44
N GLY A 143 -1.64 -21.11 13.44
CA GLY A 143 -1.75 -21.99 14.61
C GLY A 143 -0.69 -21.76 15.70
N PHE A 144 -0.05 -20.59 15.71
CA PHE A 144 1.03 -20.21 16.64
C PHE A 144 0.56 -19.36 17.83
N VAL A 145 -0.71 -18.96 17.90
CA VAL A 145 -1.29 -18.32 19.09
C VAL A 145 -2.15 -19.33 19.83
N ASP A 146 -1.63 -19.85 20.94
CA ASP A 146 -2.45 -20.37 22.04
C ASP A 146 -2.64 -19.19 23.00
N HIS A 147 -3.86 -18.96 23.51
CA HIS A 147 -4.22 -17.76 24.30
C HIS A 147 -3.58 -17.72 25.71
N SER A 148 -2.44 -18.36 25.89
CA SER A 148 -1.61 -18.30 27.07
C SER A 148 -0.16 -17.98 26.70
N GLN A 149 0.23 -16.73 26.96
CA GLN A 149 1.58 -16.17 27.00
C GLN A 149 2.20 -15.70 25.68
N ALA A 150 2.21 -14.36 25.54
CA ALA A 150 2.97 -13.61 24.57
C ALA A 150 4.47 -13.95 24.68
N THR A 151 5.01 -14.59 23.65
CA THR A 151 6.45 -14.70 23.45
C THR A 151 6.77 -14.16 22.08
N THR A 152 7.70 -13.19 22.03
CA THR A 152 8.18 -12.54 20.82
C THR A 152 8.69 -13.58 19.82
N ALA A 153 7.98 -13.77 18.70
CA ALA A 153 8.38 -14.68 17.65
C ALA A 153 9.59 -14.11 16.88
N THR A 154 10.56 -14.96 16.59
CA THR A 154 11.78 -14.60 15.86
C THR A 154 11.52 -14.49 14.36
N SER A 155 12.31 -13.65 13.67
CA SER A 155 12.20 -13.28 12.25
C SER A 155 12.00 -14.46 11.28
N ASP A 156 12.48 -15.66 11.61
CA ASP A 156 12.34 -16.86 10.77
C ASP A 156 10.91 -17.39 10.70
N ALA A 157 10.12 -17.24 11.78
CA ALA A 157 8.73 -17.68 11.81
C ALA A 157 7.85 -16.86 10.86
N VAL A 158 8.13 -15.56 10.76
CA VAL A 158 7.40 -14.62 9.88
C VAL A 158 7.70 -14.91 8.41
N VAL A 159 8.95 -15.21 8.07
CA VAL A 159 9.36 -15.57 6.70
C VAL A 159 8.69 -16.88 6.26
N HIS A 160 8.62 -17.86 7.16
CA HIS A 160 7.94 -19.12 6.90
C HIS A 160 6.42 -18.94 6.69
N ALA A 161 5.77 -18.11 7.52
CA ALA A 161 4.35 -17.80 7.40
C ALA A 161 4.01 -17.09 6.07
N LEU A 162 4.84 -16.14 5.65
CA LEU A 162 4.71 -15.46 4.34
C LEU A 162 4.88 -16.44 3.18
N GLY A 163 5.82 -17.39 3.28
CA GLY A 163 6.00 -18.46 2.30
C GLY A 163 4.77 -19.35 2.14
N CYS A 164 4.17 -19.77 3.25
CA CYS A 164 2.94 -20.58 3.24
C CYS A 164 1.73 -19.82 2.67
N LEU A 165 1.61 -18.52 2.95
CA LEU A 165 0.52 -17.69 2.45
C LEU A 165 0.64 -17.47 0.94
N LEU A 166 1.84 -17.20 0.45
CA LEU A 166 2.12 -17.09 -1.00
C LEU A 166 1.83 -18.41 -1.72
N TYR A 167 2.21 -19.56 -1.13
CA TYR A 167 1.92 -20.87 -1.69
C TYR A 167 0.41 -21.13 -1.82
N ARG A 168 -0.40 -20.75 -0.81
CA ARG A 168 -1.86 -20.89 -0.88
C ARG A 168 -2.50 -19.96 -1.91
N ILE A 169 -2.03 -18.73 -2.02
CA ILE A 169 -2.52 -17.78 -3.05
C ILE A 169 -2.18 -18.26 -4.46
N CYS A 170 -1.02 -18.91 -4.65
CA CYS A 170 -0.60 -19.44 -5.94
C CYS A 170 -1.21 -20.80 -6.31
N THR A 171 -1.87 -21.51 -5.39
CA THR A 171 -2.44 -22.85 -5.65
C THR A 171 -3.96 -22.87 -5.79
N GLU A 172 -4.65 -21.75 -5.56
CA GLU A 172 -6.10 -21.61 -5.79
C GLU A 172 -6.46 -20.90 -7.12
N TYR A 173 -5.54 -20.81 -8.08
CA TYR A 173 -5.83 -20.48 -9.49
C TYR A 173 -5.21 -21.50 -10.45
#